data_AF-A0AA37AAH2-F1
#
_entry.id   AF-A0AA37AAH2-F1
#
_cell.length_a   1.000
_cell.length_b   1.000
_cell.length_c   1.000
_cell.angle_alpha   90.00
_cell.angle_beta   90.00
_cell.angle_gamma   90.00
#
_symmetry.space_group_name_H-M   'P 1'
#
loop_
_entity.id
_entity.type
_entity.pdbx_description
1 polymer ?
#
loop_
_entity_poly.entity_id
_entity_poly.type
_entity_poly.pdbx_seq_one_letter_code
_entity_poly.pdbx_strand_id
1 'polypeptide(L)'
;MTGLELLRTTDTTVEEIADIISEHCPPVTPGSCDQLSCRACWLAWLTAGEPPKEKGPSDKRTAPGEEGLHPNLTEYLRMERRTQRETKQILNRLARHEPGSQCPHTPQDGEAGTP
;
A
#
# COMPACT_ATOMS: atom_id res chain seq x y z
N MET A 1 -25.30 -26.61 -3.38
CA MET A 1 -26.55 -25.85 -3.33
C MET A 1 -26.20 -24.40 -3.54
N THR A 2 -26.85 -23.72 -4.48
CA THR A 2 -26.62 -22.30 -4.75
C THR A 2 -27.36 -21.42 -3.75
N GLY A 3 -26.96 -20.17 -3.57
CA GLY A 3 -27.72 -19.23 -2.73
C GLY A 3 -29.14 -19.01 -3.24
N LEU A 4 -29.36 -19.08 -4.57
CA LEU A 4 -30.70 -18.96 -5.15
C LEU A 4 -31.61 -20.15 -4.82
N GLU A 5 -31.05 -21.37 -4.77
CA GLU A 5 -31.79 -22.56 -4.34
C GLU A 5 -32.22 -22.42 -2.88
N LEU A 6 -31.32 -21.92 -2.01
CA LEU A 6 -31.61 -21.68 -0.60
C LEU A 6 -32.70 -20.62 -0.39
N LEU A 7 -32.74 -19.56 -1.20
CA LEU A 7 -33.80 -18.55 -1.08
C LEU A 7 -35.16 -19.03 -1.64
N ARG A 8 -35.18 -20.11 -2.42
CA ARG A 8 -36.39 -20.67 -3.04
C ARG A 8 -36.90 -21.92 -2.33
N THR A 9 -36.13 -22.50 -1.43
CA THR A 9 -36.57 -23.65 -0.63
C THR A 9 -37.70 -23.26 0.30
N THR A 10 -38.75 -24.09 0.33
CA THR A 10 -39.91 -23.90 1.22
C THR A 10 -39.58 -24.13 2.69
N ASP A 11 -38.44 -24.76 2.95
CA ASP A 11 -37.96 -25.09 4.28
C ASP A 11 -37.18 -23.93 4.92
N THR A 12 -36.85 -22.90 4.13
CA THR A 12 -36.14 -21.71 4.60
C THR A 12 -37.15 -20.70 5.14
N THR A 13 -37.00 -20.35 6.40
CA THR A 13 -37.93 -19.46 7.11
C THR A 13 -37.75 -18.00 6.66
N VAL A 14 -38.81 -17.20 6.84
CA VAL A 14 -38.77 -15.78 6.48
C VAL A 14 -37.73 -15.04 7.33
N GLU A 15 -37.58 -15.45 8.58
CA GLU A 15 -36.59 -14.96 9.53
C GLU A 15 -35.16 -15.24 9.04
N GLU A 16 -34.86 -16.47 8.62
CA GLU A 16 -33.55 -16.82 8.05
C GLU A 16 -33.24 -16.02 6.78
N ILE A 17 -34.24 -15.79 5.93
CA ILE A 17 -34.08 -14.95 4.73
C ILE A 17 -33.82 -13.48 5.13
N ALA A 18 -34.54 -12.96 6.12
CA ALA A 18 -34.37 -11.61 6.62
C ALA A 18 -32.98 -11.39 7.22
N ASP A 19 -32.47 -12.37 7.98
CA ASP A 19 -31.12 -12.34 8.55
C ASP A 19 -30.08 -12.27 7.42
N ILE A 20 -30.21 -13.11 6.39
CA ILE A 20 -29.32 -13.13 5.22
C ILE A 20 -29.34 -11.77 4.47
N ILE A 21 -30.51 -11.20 4.22
CA ILE A 21 -30.64 -9.95 3.44
C ILE A 21 -30.21 -8.72 4.25
N SER A 22 -30.35 -8.76 5.57
CA SER A 22 -29.96 -7.66 6.46
C SER A 22 -28.45 -7.50 6.57
N GLU A 23 -27.68 -8.54 6.24
CA GLU A 23 -26.23 -8.45 6.17
C GLU A 23 -25.77 -7.62 4.96
N HIS A 24 -24.70 -6.85 5.14
CA HIS A 24 -24.09 -6.08 4.04
C HIS A 24 -23.49 -6.99 2.94
N CYS A 25 -23.17 -8.25 3.27
CA CYS A 25 -22.58 -9.26 2.39
C CYS A 25 -23.19 -10.64 2.68
N PRO A 26 -23.20 -11.58 1.71
CA PRO A 26 -23.74 -12.91 1.94
C PRO A 26 -22.87 -13.75 2.91
N PRO A 27 -23.48 -14.70 3.66
CA PRO A 27 -22.84 -15.37 4.79
C PRO A 27 -21.75 -16.39 4.43
N VAL A 28 -21.66 -16.85 3.17
CA VAL A 28 -20.61 -17.77 2.73
C VAL A 28 -19.37 -16.98 2.29
N THR A 29 -18.68 -16.43 3.27
CA THR A 29 -17.43 -15.71 3.08
C THR A 29 -16.23 -16.55 3.54
N PRO A 30 -15.31 -16.88 2.63
CA PRO A 30 -13.91 -16.98 2.98
C PRO A 30 -13.12 -15.94 2.18
N GLY A 31 -12.62 -14.92 2.88
CA GLY A 31 -11.38 -14.19 2.58
C GLY A 31 -11.25 -13.38 1.29
N SER A 32 -12.27 -13.26 0.45
CA SER A 32 -12.12 -12.68 -0.91
C SER A 32 -13.14 -11.60 -1.29
N CYS A 33 -14.16 -11.34 -0.46
CA CYS A 33 -15.11 -10.26 -0.74
C CYS A 33 -14.57 -8.85 -0.46
N ASP A 34 -13.49 -8.71 0.31
CA ASP A 34 -12.86 -7.40 0.54
C ASP A 34 -12.33 -6.77 -0.76
N GLN A 35 -12.03 -7.61 -1.76
CA GLN A 35 -11.52 -7.19 -3.06
C GLN A 35 -12.64 -6.99 -4.11
N LEU A 36 -13.89 -7.26 -3.75
CA LEU A 36 -15.04 -7.26 -4.65
C LEU A 36 -16.16 -6.39 -4.08
N SER A 37 -17.05 -5.89 -4.93
CA SER A 37 -18.25 -5.21 -4.42
C SER A 37 -19.22 -6.21 -3.80
N CYS A 38 -19.99 -5.79 -2.79
CA CYS A 38 -21.08 -6.59 -2.21
C CYS A 38 -21.97 -7.21 -3.30
N ARG A 39 -22.30 -6.43 -4.34
CA ARG A 39 -23.08 -6.90 -5.49
C ARG A 39 -22.43 -8.09 -6.21
N ALA A 40 -21.12 -8.04 -6.45
CA ALA A 40 -20.41 -9.13 -7.13
C ALA A 40 -20.35 -10.39 -6.25
N CYS A 41 -20.18 -10.24 -4.94
CA CYS A 41 -20.22 -11.35 -4.00
C CYS A 41 -21.62 -11.98 -3.89
N TRP A 42 -22.66 -11.17 -3.78
CA TRP A 42 -24.06 -11.62 -3.81
C TRP A 42 -24.38 -12.40 -5.07
N LEU A 43 -23.95 -11.90 -6.23
CA LEU A 43 -24.17 -12.58 -7.50
C LEU A 43 -23.48 -13.95 -7.51
N ALA A 44 -22.21 -14.05 -7.13
CA ALA A 44 -21.50 -15.33 -7.12
C ALA A 44 -22.12 -16.33 -6.14
N TRP A 45 -22.48 -15.88 -4.93
CA TRP A 45 -23.15 -16.72 -3.95
C TRP A 45 -24.49 -17.23 -4.47
N LEU A 46 -25.34 -16.36 -5.04
CA LEU A 46 -26.63 -16.75 -5.60
C LEU A 46 -26.50 -17.75 -6.75
N THR A 47 -25.46 -17.64 -7.58
CA THR A 47 -25.32 -18.48 -8.78
C THR A 47 -24.57 -19.79 -8.52
N ALA A 48 -23.56 -19.79 -7.65
CA ALA A 48 -22.65 -20.91 -7.44
C ALA A 48 -22.66 -21.47 -6.01
N GLY A 49 -23.17 -20.71 -5.03
CA GLY A 49 -23.07 -21.06 -3.60
C GLY A 49 -21.65 -20.98 -3.04
N GLU A 50 -20.68 -20.55 -3.85
CA GLU A 50 -19.26 -20.42 -3.52
C GLU A 50 -18.79 -18.98 -3.75
N PRO A 51 -17.74 -18.51 -3.05
CA PRO A 51 -17.13 -17.22 -3.32
C PRO A 51 -16.63 -17.14 -4.77
N PRO A 52 -16.61 -15.95 -5.37
CA PRO A 52 -15.95 -15.73 -6.65
C PRO A 52 -14.51 -16.25 -6.55
N LYS A 53 -14.13 -17.20 -7.40
CA LYS A 53 -12.72 -17.55 -7.54
C LYS A 53 -12.00 -16.28 -7.93
N GLU A 54 -11.06 -15.86 -7.10
CA GLU A 54 -10.15 -14.76 -7.40
C GLU A 54 -9.67 -15.00 -8.83
N LYS A 55 -9.97 -14.09 -9.75
CA LYS A 55 -9.25 -14.08 -11.01
C LYS A 55 -7.83 -13.76 -10.57
N GLY A 56 -6.99 -14.79 -10.43
CA GLY A 56 -5.57 -14.62 -10.21
C GLY A 56 -5.08 -13.53 -11.17
N PRO A 57 -4.14 -12.67 -10.71
CA PRO A 57 -3.78 -11.42 -11.36
C PRO A 57 -3.76 -11.65 -12.86
N SER A 58 -4.67 -10.97 -13.57
CA SER A 58 -4.96 -11.31 -14.95
C SER A 58 -3.66 -11.37 -15.73
N ASP A 59 -3.29 -12.57 -16.17
CA ASP A 59 -2.08 -12.85 -16.95
C ASP A 59 -2.15 -12.25 -18.38
N LYS A 60 -3.11 -11.34 -18.60
CA LYS A 60 -3.10 -10.36 -19.66
C LYS A 60 -1.96 -9.40 -19.32
N ARG A 61 -0.71 -9.83 -19.56
CA ARG A 61 0.39 -8.91 -19.78
C ARG A 61 -0.14 -7.86 -20.75
N THR A 62 -0.23 -6.61 -20.28
CA THR A 62 -0.32 -5.46 -21.17
C THR A 62 0.73 -5.68 -22.25
N ALA A 63 0.31 -5.68 -23.51
CA ALA A 63 1.24 -5.83 -24.62
C ALA A 63 2.38 -4.82 -24.41
N PRO A 64 3.66 -5.22 -24.57
CA PRO A 64 4.80 -4.33 -24.42
C PRO A 64 4.74 -3.30 -25.55
N GLY A 65 4.03 -2.19 -25.33
CA GLY A 65 3.74 -1.23 -26.39
C GLY A 65 3.14 0.09 -25.92
N GLU A 66 2.50 0.15 -24.75
CA GLU A 66 2.01 1.41 -24.18
C GLU A 66 2.53 1.63 -22.76
N GLU A 67 3.85 1.52 -22.58
CA GLU A 67 4.51 1.87 -21.33
C GLU A 67 4.83 3.38 -21.32
N GLY A 68 3.76 4.17 -21.36
CA GLY A 68 3.82 5.57 -20.94
C GLY A 68 3.90 5.59 -19.42
N LEU A 69 5.04 6.05 -18.88
CA LEU A 69 5.24 6.16 -17.43
C LEU A 69 4.12 7.02 -16.83
N HIS A 70 3.30 6.44 -15.93
CA HIS A 70 2.17 7.13 -15.30
C HIS A 70 2.63 8.51 -14.80
N PRO A 71 1.87 9.60 -15.03
CA PRO A 71 2.35 10.96 -14.78
C PRO A 71 2.84 11.17 -13.33
N ASN A 72 2.23 10.49 -12.36
CA ASN A 72 2.70 10.53 -10.98
C ASN A 72 4.11 9.93 -10.78
N LEU A 73 4.42 8.83 -11.47
CA LEU A 73 5.74 8.19 -11.45
C LEU A 73 6.79 9.04 -12.19
N THR A 74 6.39 9.72 -13.28
CA THR A 74 7.25 10.70 -13.96
C THR A 74 7.64 11.85 -13.05
N GLU A 75 6.69 12.40 -12.29
CA GLU A 75 6.95 13.46 -11.32
C GLU A 75 7.83 12.98 -10.16
N TYR A 76 7.59 11.77 -9.64
CA TYR A 76 8.42 11.17 -8.61
C TYR A 76 9.89 11.05 -9.06
N LEU A 77 10.15 10.51 -10.26
CA LEU A 77 11.51 10.40 -10.80
C LEU A 77 12.16 11.75 -11.12
N ARG A 78 11.37 12.79 -11.41
CA ARG A 78 11.88 14.16 -11.56
C ARG A 78 12.30 14.73 -10.22
N MET A 79 11.48 14.55 -9.18
CA MET A 79 11.77 14.99 -7.82
C MET A 79 13.01 14.28 -7.26
N GLU A 80 13.10 12.96 -7.43
CA GLU A 80 14.24 12.18 -6.95
C GLU A 80 15.57 12.59 -7.61
N ARG A 81 15.55 12.85 -8.94
CA ARG A 81 16.72 13.41 -9.63
C ARG A 81 17.11 14.80 -9.12
N ARG A 82 16.16 15.62 -8.69
CA ARG A 82 16.44 16.92 -8.07
C ARG A 82 17.11 16.73 -6.72
N THR A 83 16.53 15.91 -5.85
CA THR A 83 17.08 15.59 -4.53
C THR A 83 18.49 15.04 -4.64
N GLN A 84 18.75 14.09 -5.54
CA GLN A 84 20.10 13.54 -5.75
C GLN A 84 21.13 14.60 -6.15
N ARG A 85 20.75 15.58 -6.99
CA ARG A 85 21.63 16.69 -7.38
C ARG A 85 21.93 17.60 -6.20
N GLU A 86 20.94 17.90 -5.38
CA GLU A 86 21.09 18.73 -4.18
C GLU A 86 21.98 18.03 -3.14
N THR A 87 21.72 16.75 -2.87
CA THR A 87 22.55 15.92 -1.98
C THR A 87 24.00 15.89 -2.47
N LYS A 88 24.23 15.69 -3.77
CA LYS A 88 25.58 15.72 -4.35
C LYS A 88 26.26 17.09 -4.17
N GLN A 89 25.53 18.19 -4.29
CA GLN A 89 26.08 19.53 -4.05
C GLN A 89 26.45 19.72 -2.58
N ILE A 90 25.61 19.28 -1.65
CA ILE A 90 25.88 19.34 -0.21
C ILE A 90 27.12 18.52 0.13
N LEU A 91 27.19 17.28 -0.34
CA LEU A 91 28.35 16.40 -0.14
C LEU A 91 29.63 17.01 -0.71
N ASN A 92 29.57 17.62 -1.90
CA ASN A 92 30.72 18.34 -2.47
C ASN A 92 31.13 19.55 -1.65
N ARG A 93 30.19 20.28 -1.03
CA ARG A 93 30.51 21.40 -0.14
C ARG A 93 31.17 20.91 1.14
N LEU A 94 30.67 19.84 1.73
CA LEU A 94 31.25 19.21 2.91
C LEU A 94 32.65 18.65 2.61
N ALA A 95 32.84 18.01 1.46
CA ALA A 95 34.14 17.49 1.04
C ALA A 95 35.16 18.60 0.73
N ARG A 96 34.72 19.82 0.39
CA ARG A 96 35.58 21.00 0.22
C ARG A 96 35.86 21.72 1.54
N HIS A 97 35.09 21.44 2.58
CA HIS A 97 35.34 21.91 3.93
C HIS A 97 36.31 20.92 4.59
N GLU A 98 37.61 21.11 4.35
CA GLU A 98 38.64 20.44 5.15
C GLU A 98 38.35 20.70 6.65
N PRO A 99 38.47 19.68 7.53
CA PRO A 99 38.44 19.88 8.98
C PRO A 99 39.78 20.50 9.42
N GLY A 100 40.01 21.74 9.01
CA GLY A 100 41.20 22.52 9.28
C GLY A 100 40.84 23.90 9.79
N SER A 101 40.10 24.00 10.89
CA SER A 101 40.04 25.25 11.66
C SER A 101 39.74 24.96 13.13
N GLN A 102 40.83 24.80 13.88
CA GLN A 102 41.00 25.10 15.30
C GLN A 102 39.82 24.83 16.24
N CYS A 103 39.94 23.72 16.99
CA CYS A 103 39.41 23.70 18.35
C CYS A 103 40.06 24.86 19.14
N PRO A 104 39.29 25.73 19.80
CA PRO A 104 39.86 26.75 20.67
C PRO A 104 40.68 26.10 21.78
N HIS A 105 41.86 26.67 21.99
CA HIS A 105 42.89 26.29 22.94
C HIS A 105 42.37 25.81 24.30
N THR A 106 42.86 24.66 24.76
CA THR A 106 42.98 24.34 26.18
C THR A 106 43.90 25.38 26.84
N PRO A 107 43.47 26.09 27.90
CA PRO A 107 44.39 26.87 28.72
C PRO A 107 45.39 25.92 29.41
N GLN A 108 46.67 26.22 29.30
CA GLN A 108 47.74 25.56 30.04
C GLN A 108 47.63 25.89 31.53
N ASP A 109 47.67 24.87 32.37
CA ASP A 109 48.05 24.99 33.78
C ASP A 109 49.51 25.45 33.88
N GLY A 110 49.83 26.36 34.81
CA GLY A 110 51.22 26.66 35.16
C GLY A 110 51.51 28.01 35.83
N GLU A 111 51.19 28.10 37.13
CA GLU A 111 52.10 28.54 38.22
C GLU A 111 53.03 29.76 38.04
N ALA A 112 52.84 30.81 38.86
CA ALA A 112 53.94 31.54 39.52
C ALA A 112 53.38 32.55 40.56
N GLY A 113 53.67 32.30 41.84
CA GLY A 113 53.34 33.23 42.93
C GLY A 113 54.16 32.90 44.18
N THR A 114 55.39 33.41 44.22
CA THR A 114 56.25 33.44 45.41
C THR A 114 56.67 34.89 45.64
N PRO A 115 56.81 35.31 46.90
CA PRO A 115 58.10 35.86 47.33
C PRO A 115 58.73 35.07 48.48
#